data_AF-A0AAW4PFV4-F1
#
_entry.id   AF-A0AAW4PFV4-F1
#
_cell.length_a   1.000
_cell.length_b   1.000
_cell.length_c   1.000
_cell.angle_alpha   90.00
_cell.angle_beta   90.00
_cell.angle_gamma   90.00
#
_symmetry.space_group_name_H-M   'P 1'
#
loop_
_entity.id
_entity.type
_entity.pdbx_description
1 polymer ?
#
loop_
_entity_poly.entity_id
_entity_poly.type
_entity_poly.pdbx_seq_one_letter_code
_entity_poly.pdbx_strand_id
1 'polypeptide(L)' 'MVNTNRDCTICGNNVHEYEELSVQYSGQEYYFCSDEHEVVFKRTPEKFV' A
#
# COMPACT_ATOMS: atom_id res chain seq x y z
N MET A 1 1.82 17.90 13.20
CA MET A 1 2.55 16.74 12.64
C MET A 1 1.47 15.75 12.26
N VAL A 2 1.29 15.54 10.96
CA VAL A 2 0.14 14.78 10.44
C VAL A 2 0.40 13.30 10.77
N ASN A 3 -0.31 12.75 11.75
CA ASN A 3 -0.31 11.32 12.03
C ASN A 3 -1.23 10.65 11.00
N THR A 4 -0.76 10.56 9.76
CA THR A 4 -1.38 9.70 8.75
C THR A 4 -0.62 8.39 8.79
N ASN A 5 -0.99 7.47 9.68
CA ASN A 5 -0.48 6.10 9.60
C ASN A 5 -1.03 5.48 8.32
N ARG A 6 -0.24 5.55 7.24
CA ARG A 6 -0.49 4.82 6.00
C ARG A 6 0.21 3.49 6.17
N ASP A 7 -0.54 2.46 6.55
CA ASP A 7 0.01 1.13 6.77
C ASP A 7 0.03 0.38 5.44
N CYS A 8 1.11 -0.36 5.19
CA CYS A 8 1.24 -1.15 3.99
C CYS A 8 0.16 -2.23 3.96
N THR A 9 -0.58 -2.33 2.85
CA THR A 9 -1.69 -3.29 2.72
C THR A 9 -1.25 -4.74 2.83
N ILE A 10 0.02 -5.05 2.54
CA ILE A 10 0.55 -6.42 2.59
C ILE A 10 1.08 -6.78 3.98
N CYS A 11 1.94 -5.96 4.56
CA CYS A 11 2.64 -6.30 5.81
C CYS A 11 2.18 -5.52 7.04
N GLY A 12 1.37 -4.47 6.89
CA GLY A 12 0.92 -3.61 7.98
C GLY A 12 1.99 -2.67 8.54
N ASN A 13 3.19 -2.62 7.95
CA ASN A 13 4.23 -1.66 8.38
C ASN A 13 3.87 -0.25 7.95
N ASN A 14 4.29 0.73 8.75
CA ASN A 14 4.12 2.13 8.42
C ASN A 14 4.89 2.47 7.13
N VAL A 15 4.20 3.08 6.17
CA VAL A 15 4.78 3.59 4.93
C VAL A 15 5.14 5.05 5.16
N HIS A 16 6.42 5.38 5.01
CA HIS A 16 6.86 6.78 5.03
C HIS A 16 6.35 7.51 3.79
N GLU A 17 5.84 8.74 3.98
CA GLU A 17 5.26 9.56 2.91
C GLU A 17 6.19 9.83 1.71
N TYR A 18 7.51 9.69 1.91
CA TYR A 18 8.52 9.90 0.86
C TYR A 18 8.92 8.60 0.12
N GLU A 19 8.52 7.45 0.64
CA GLU A 19 8.81 6.12 0.09
C GLU A 19 7.51 5.40 -0.29
N GLU A 20 6.40 6.13 -0.35
CA GLU A 20 5.10 5.54 -0.57
C GLU A 20 4.89 5.18 -2.04
N LEU A 21 4.62 3.90 -2.26
CA LEU A 21 4.05 3.40 -3.50
C LEU A 21 2.55 3.28 -3.29
N SER A 22 1.75 3.85 -4.19
CA SER A 22 0.29 3.72 -4.13
C SER A 22 -0.29 3.15 -5.42
N VAL A 23 -1.36 2.37 -5.26
CA VAL A 23 -2.14 1.82 -6.37
C VAL A 23 -3.61 2.09 -6.10
N GLN A 24 -4.29 2.63 -7.11
CA GLN A 24 -5.74 2.80 -7.08
C GLN A 24 -6.40 1.54 -7.63
N TYR A 25 -7.20 0.86 -6.81
CA TYR A 25 -7.93 -0.33 -7.20
C TYR A 25 -9.36 -0.27 -6.67
N SER A 26 -10.34 -0.52 -7.54
CA SER A 26 -11.78 -0.48 -7.22
C SER A 26 -12.26 0.82 -6.54
N GLY A 27 -11.61 1.96 -6.83
CA GLY A 27 -11.95 3.26 -6.25
C GLY A 27 -11.34 3.54 -4.87
N GLN A 28 -10.51 2.64 -4.35
CA GLN A 28 -9.75 2.82 -3.11
C GLN A 28 -8.24 2.92 -3.42
N GLU A 29 -7.52 3.74 -2.65
CA GLU A 29 -6.07 3.85 -2.72
C GLU A 29 -5.43 2.90 -1.70
N TYR A 30 -4.46 2.12 -2.15
CA TYR A 30 -3.69 1.17 -1.34
C TYR A 30 -2.23 1.58 -1.34
N TYR A 31 -1.57 1.46 -0.18
CA TYR A 31 -0.19 1.90 0.02
C TYR A 31 0.74 0.71 0.28
N PHE A 32 2.00 0.84 -0.18
CA PHE A 32 3.01 -0.20 -0.08
C PHE A 32 4.34 0.40 0.37
N CYS A 33 5.04 -0.34 1.24
CA CYS A 33 6.37 0.04 1.73
C CYS A 33 7.51 -0.39 0.79
N SER A 34 7.22 -1.12 -0.30
CA SER A 34 8.22 -1.60 -1.26
C SER A 34 7.56 -2.01 -2.58
N ASP A 35 8.33 -1.97 -3.67
CA ASP A 35 7.89 -2.41 -5.01
C ASP A 35 7.42 -3.87 -5.01
N GLU A 36 8.05 -4.71 -4.18
CA GLU A 36 7.66 -6.11 -4.05
C GLU A 36 6.20 -6.25 -3.57
N HIS A 37 5.81 -5.49 -2.55
CA HIS A 37 4.44 -5.49 -2.03
C HIS A 37 3.44 -4.91 -3.03
N GLU A 38 3.83 -3.88 -3.78
CA GLU A 38 3.01 -3.34 -4.87
C GLU A 38 2.78 -4.40 -5.96
N VAL A 39 3.83 -5.11 -6.38
CA VAL A 39 3.75 -6.17 -7.39
C VAL A 39 2.89 -7.34 -6.90
N VAL A 40 3.03 -7.75 -5.63
CA VAL A 40 2.19 -8.79 -5.02
C VAL A 40 0.72 -8.38 -5.04
N PHE A 41 0.43 -7.14 -4.66
CA PHE A 41 -0.94 -6.60 -4.72
C PHE A 41 -1.46 -6.57 -6.15
N LYS A 42 -0.71 -6.04 -7.12
CA LYS A 42 -1.12 -5.99 -8.53
C LYS A 42 -1.38 -7.37 -9.15
N ARG A 43 -0.67 -8.42 -8.70
CA ARG A 43 -0.86 -9.79 -9.19
C ARG A 43 -2.12 -10.44 -8.64
N THR A 44 -2.45 -10.19 -7.37
CA THR A 44 -3.61 -10.79 -6.71
C THR A 44 -4.35 -9.78 -5.82
N PRO A 45 -4.91 -8.70 -6.39
CA PRO A 45 -5.52 -7.63 -5.60
C PRO A 45 -6.75 -8.14 -4.84
N GLU A 46 -7.49 -9.08 -5.42
CA GLU A 46 -8.66 -9.76 -4.83
C GLU A 46 -8.40 -10.42 -3.46
N LYS A 47 -7.14 -10.70 -3.10
CA LYS A 47 -6.78 -11.28 -1.80
C LYS A 47 -6.64 -10.24 -0.68
N PHE A 48 -6.53 -8.97 -1.04
CA PHE A 48 -6.16 -7.88 -0.13
C PHE A 48 -7.21 -6.77 -0.08
N VAL A 49 -8.21 -6.81 -0.96
CA VAL A 49 -9.39 -5.92 -0.95
C VAL A 49 -10.52 -6.43 -0.06
#